data_AF-A0A439VW35-F1
#
_entry.id   AF-A0A439VW35-F1
#
_cell.length_a   1.000
_cell.length_b   1.000
_cell.length_c   1.000
_cell.angle_alpha   90.00
_cell.angle_beta   90.00
_cell.angle_gamma   90.00
#
_symmetry.space_group_name_H-M   'P 1'
#
loop_
_entity.id
_entity.type
_entity.pdbx_description
1 polymer ?
#
loop_
_entity_poly.entity_id
_entity_poly.type
_entity_poly.pdbx_seq_one_letter_code
_entity_poly.pdbx_strand_id
1 'polypeptide(L)'
;MSEGHSTYTPKTGLGRWFDARMPLPRLVYDSFIAYPVPRNLNYAWTFGGILAIMLVAQILTGIVLAMHYTADTNLAFGSVEKIMRDVNSGWLLRYMHSNGASFFFVAVYIHIFRGLYYGSYKAPRELLWILGCIIYLLMMATGFMGYVLPWGQMSFWGATVITGFFSAIPLVGDWIQQLLLGGFAVDNPTLNRFFALHYLLPFMIAGVVVLHVWALHVVGQSNPTGIEVKSKTDTVAFTPYATIKDAFGMIVFLFFFAYFVFYLPNYLGHPDNYIVANPLKTPAHIVPEWYFLPFYAILRAITFNVGPINSKLGGVLCMFGAIVMLFLVPWLDTSKVRSAVYRPWYKLFFWLFVADAILLGWLGSQPAEGSYVFMAQMATLVYFAFFLVALPVLGLIETPRRLPNSITEAVLEKNKGGGGHPSGATAAPETKG
;
A
#
# COMPACT_ATOMS: atom_id res chain seq x y z
N MET A 1 -14.15 14.93 -13.89
CA MET A 1 -14.36 16.39 -13.97
C MET A 1 -15.83 16.63 -13.68
N SER A 2 -16.16 17.35 -12.60
CA SER A 2 -17.54 17.74 -12.32
C SER A 2 -18.11 18.52 -13.51
N GLU A 3 -19.38 18.31 -13.85
CA GLU A 3 -20.13 18.94 -14.96
C GLU A 3 -20.24 20.48 -14.90
N GLY A 4 -19.43 21.16 -14.09
CA GLY A 4 -19.32 22.61 -14.05
C GLY A 4 -18.11 23.11 -14.84
N HIS A 5 -18.28 24.22 -15.56
CA HIS A 5 -17.15 24.99 -16.06
C HIS A 5 -16.21 25.37 -14.91
N SER A 6 -14.89 25.33 -15.16
CA SER A 6 -13.88 25.77 -14.19
C SER A 6 -14.20 27.17 -13.67
N THR A 7 -14.03 27.38 -12.36
CA THR A 7 -14.14 28.70 -11.73
C THR A 7 -12.81 29.45 -11.72
N TYR A 8 -11.75 28.89 -12.30
CA TYR A 8 -10.45 29.54 -12.41
C TYR A 8 -10.50 30.76 -13.33
N THR A 9 -10.02 31.89 -12.81
CA THR A 9 -9.92 33.15 -13.57
C THR A 9 -8.50 33.73 -13.47
N PRO A 10 -7.72 33.74 -14.57
CA PRO A 10 -6.37 34.28 -14.56
C PRO A 10 -6.36 35.81 -14.41
N LYS A 11 -5.74 36.30 -13.34
CA LYS A 11 -5.72 37.73 -12.98
C LYS A 11 -4.71 38.55 -13.80
N THR A 12 -3.56 37.97 -14.15
CA THR A 12 -2.47 38.66 -14.85
C THR A 12 -2.54 38.48 -16.37
N GLY A 13 -1.94 39.40 -17.13
CA GLY A 13 -1.82 39.26 -18.59
C GLY A 13 -1.06 38.00 -19.01
N LEU A 14 0.03 37.70 -18.32
CA LEU A 14 0.79 36.45 -18.50
C LEU A 14 -0.05 35.21 -18.19
N GLY A 15 -0.84 35.24 -17.10
CA GLY A 15 -1.72 34.14 -16.74
C GLY A 15 -2.78 33.86 -17.80
N ARG A 16 -3.38 34.92 -18.38
CA ARG A 16 -4.32 34.79 -19.50
C ARG A 16 -3.64 34.19 -20.74
N TRP A 17 -2.44 34.66 -21.07
CA TRP A 17 -1.68 34.16 -22.22
C TRP A 17 -1.36 32.66 -22.10
N PHE A 18 -0.97 32.23 -20.90
CA PHE A 18 -0.62 30.84 -20.61
C PHE A 18 -1.85 29.93 -20.59
N ASP A 19 -2.89 30.30 -19.83
CA ASP A 19 -4.13 29.52 -19.70
C ASP A 19 -4.84 29.30 -21.05
N ALA A 20 -4.75 30.26 -21.99
CA ALA A 20 -5.30 30.13 -23.33
C ALA A 20 -4.56 29.12 -24.24
N ARG A 21 -3.32 28.72 -23.90
CA ARG A 21 -2.49 27.81 -24.71
C ARG A 21 -2.23 26.48 -24.02
N MET A 22 -2.06 26.53 -22.71
CA MET A 22 -1.71 25.42 -21.84
C MET A 22 -2.43 25.63 -20.51
N PRO A 23 -3.68 25.12 -20.36
CA PRO A 23 -4.53 25.35 -19.19
C PRO A 23 -4.08 24.54 -17.96
N LEU A 24 -2.77 24.41 -17.72
CA LEU A 24 -2.22 23.77 -16.53
C LEU A 24 -2.61 24.49 -15.23
N PRO A 25 -2.60 25.84 -15.13
CA PRO A 25 -3.00 26.51 -13.89
C PRO A 25 -4.46 26.24 -13.56
N ARG A 26 -5.32 26.19 -14.59
CA ARG A 26 -6.73 25.80 -14.48
C ARG A 26 -6.86 24.35 -14.03
N LEU A 27 -6.14 23.41 -14.66
CA LEU A 27 -6.14 22.01 -14.27
C LEU A 27 -5.74 21.82 -12.80
N VAL A 28 -4.69 22.51 -12.35
CA VAL A 28 -4.23 22.48 -10.95
C VAL A 28 -5.27 23.07 -10.02
N TYR A 29 -5.86 24.22 -10.37
CA TYR A 29 -6.90 24.86 -9.57
C TYR A 29 -8.13 23.96 -9.42
N ASP A 30 -8.62 23.38 -10.51
CA ASP A 30 -9.80 22.52 -10.50
C ASP A 30 -9.53 21.20 -9.76
N SER A 31 -8.30 20.70 -9.79
CA SER A 31 -7.93 19.41 -9.19
C SER A 31 -7.58 19.51 -7.70
N PHE A 32 -6.93 20.60 -7.26
CA PHE A 32 -6.37 20.68 -5.91
C PHE A 32 -6.85 21.88 -5.10
N ILE A 33 -7.57 22.82 -5.69
CA ILE A 33 -8.10 23.99 -4.98
C ILE A 33 -9.62 23.88 -4.87
N ALA A 34 -10.31 23.94 -6.01
CA ALA A 34 -11.77 23.95 -6.07
C ALA A 34 -12.42 22.56 -6.02
N TYR A 35 -11.62 21.49 -6.12
CA TYR A 35 -12.14 20.12 -6.16
C TYR A 35 -13.05 19.83 -4.94
N PRO A 36 -14.32 19.42 -5.15
CA PRO A 36 -15.24 19.16 -4.05
C PRO A 36 -14.92 17.82 -3.40
N VAL A 37 -14.64 17.82 -2.11
CA VAL A 37 -14.39 16.61 -1.32
C VAL A 37 -15.49 16.38 -0.28
N PRO A 38 -15.84 15.12 0.03
CA PRO A 38 -16.76 14.82 1.13
C PRO A 38 -16.33 15.48 2.44
N ARG A 39 -17.25 16.09 3.18
CA ARG A 39 -16.89 16.83 4.41
C ARG A 39 -16.53 15.95 5.60
N ASN A 40 -16.83 14.65 5.54
CA ASN A 40 -16.67 13.69 6.63
C ASN A 40 -15.40 12.82 6.50
N LEU A 41 -14.44 13.19 5.64
CA LEU A 41 -13.20 12.43 5.48
C LEU A 41 -12.38 12.44 6.76
N ASN A 42 -12.06 11.25 7.29
CA ASN A 42 -11.11 11.09 8.38
C ASN A 42 -9.64 11.03 7.86
N TYR A 43 -8.69 10.81 8.77
CA TYR A 43 -7.26 10.76 8.44
C TYR A 43 -6.84 9.53 7.61
N ALA A 44 -7.67 8.50 7.50
CA ALA A 44 -7.37 7.36 6.64
C ALA A 44 -7.33 7.75 5.14
N TRP A 45 -7.93 8.89 4.78
CA TRP A 45 -7.85 9.46 3.41
C TRP A 45 -6.54 10.18 3.11
N THR A 46 -5.73 10.51 4.13
CA THR A 46 -4.45 11.21 3.95
C THR A 46 -3.36 10.30 3.37
N PHE A 47 -3.51 8.96 3.51
CA PHE A 47 -2.50 8.00 3.06
C PHE A 47 -2.24 8.01 1.56
N GLY A 48 -3.19 8.45 0.72
CA GLY A 48 -2.91 8.63 -0.72
C GLY A 48 -1.83 9.70 -0.96
N GLY A 49 -1.91 10.83 -0.25
CA GLY A 49 -0.90 11.88 -0.33
C GLY A 49 0.43 11.48 0.33
N ILE A 50 0.39 10.74 1.44
CA ILE A 50 1.61 10.18 2.07
C ILE A 50 2.35 9.28 1.07
N LEU A 51 1.64 8.38 0.38
CA LEU A 51 2.23 7.51 -0.65
C LEU A 51 2.88 8.31 -1.78
N ALA A 52 2.26 9.42 -2.21
CA ALA A 52 2.84 10.30 -3.23
C ALA A 52 4.14 10.96 -2.76
N ILE A 53 4.19 11.44 -1.50
CA ILE A 53 5.41 12.00 -0.90
C ILE A 53 6.51 10.93 -0.79
N MET A 54 6.16 9.72 -0.34
CA MET A 54 7.12 8.61 -0.25
C MET A 54 7.67 8.22 -1.63
N LEU A 55 6.83 8.19 -2.67
CA LEU A 55 7.29 7.93 -4.04
C LEU A 55 8.31 8.99 -4.50
N VAL A 56 8.02 10.27 -4.29
CA VAL A 56 8.96 11.36 -4.62
C VAL A 56 10.25 11.23 -3.82
N ALA A 57 10.17 10.95 -2.52
CA ALA A 57 11.34 10.76 -1.67
C ALA A 57 12.21 9.59 -2.17
N GLN A 58 11.61 8.44 -2.53
CA GLN A 58 12.34 7.30 -3.08
C GLN A 58 13.00 7.62 -4.42
N ILE A 59 12.33 8.33 -5.32
CA ILE A 59 12.91 8.72 -6.61
C ILE A 59 14.09 9.68 -6.40
N LEU A 60 13.93 10.73 -5.59
CA LEU A 60 14.98 11.72 -5.37
C LEU A 60 16.20 11.10 -4.68
N THR A 61 16.00 10.36 -3.60
CA THR A 61 17.10 9.68 -2.90
C THR A 61 17.74 8.60 -3.78
N GLY A 62 16.94 7.85 -4.53
CA GLY A 62 17.41 6.79 -5.42
C GLY A 62 18.28 7.32 -6.57
N ILE A 63 17.89 8.43 -7.19
CA ILE A 63 18.69 9.09 -8.23
C ILE A 63 20.05 9.53 -7.68
N VAL A 64 20.08 10.14 -6.49
CA VAL A 64 21.36 10.57 -5.87
C VAL A 64 22.22 9.36 -5.50
N LEU A 65 21.63 8.31 -4.92
CA LEU A 65 22.35 7.07 -4.60
C LEU A 65 22.93 6.41 -5.87
N ALA A 66 22.18 6.41 -6.98
CA ALA A 66 22.62 5.87 -8.25
C ALA A 66 23.84 6.60 -8.84
N MET A 67 24.07 7.88 -8.50
CA MET A 67 25.28 8.61 -8.91
C MET A 67 26.56 8.09 -8.24
N HIS A 68 26.44 7.32 -7.17
CA HIS A 68 27.56 6.82 -6.36
C HIS A 68 27.63 5.28 -6.28
N TYR A 69 26.57 4.59 -6.70
CA TYR A 69 26.48 3.13 -6.70
C TYR A 69 27.12 2.52 -7.95
N THR A 70 27.69 1.30 -7.82
CA THR A 70 28.23 0.53 -8.95
C THR A 70 27.57 -0.83 -9.06
N ALA A 71 26.88 -1.09 -10.17
CA ALA A 71 26.18 -2.35 -10.45
C ALA A 71 27.12 -3.46 -10.97
N ASP A 72 28.11 -3.82 -10.15
CA ASP A 72 29.06 -4.92 -10.39
C ASP A 72 29.21 -5.76 -9.11
N THR A 73 29.15 -7.08 -9.20
CA THR A 73 29.20 -7.98 -8.02
C THR A 73 30.46 -7.82 -7.15
N ASN A 74 31.59 -7.41 -7.73
CA ASN A 74 32.83 -7.18 -6.99
C ASN A 74 32.85 -5.82 -6.28
N LEU A 75 32.03 -4.86 -6.74
CA LEU A 75 32.08 -3.47 -6.31
C LEU A 75 30.82 -3.01 -5.56
N ALA A 76 29.67 -3.66 -5.76
CA ALA A 76 28.36 -3.20 -5.31
C ALA A 76 28.32 -2.95 -3.80
N PHE A 77 28.67 -3.96 -3.01
CA PHE A 77 28.71 -3.84 -1.54
C PHE A 77 29.67 -2.71 -1.10
N GLY A 78 30.88 -2.68 -1.67
CA GLY A 78 31.87 -1.66 -1.38
C GLY A 78 31.41 -0.25 -1.76
N SER A 79 30.67 -0.09 -2.87
CA SER A 79 30.12 1.20 -3.31
C SER A 79 29.06 1.73 -2.35
N VAL A 80 28.23 0.86 -1.78
CA VAL A 80 27.25 1.23 -0.74
C VAL A 80 27.95 1.64 0.56
N GLU A 81 29.04 0.96 0.95
CA GLU A 81 29.83 1.39 2.10
C GLU A 81 30.55 2.73 1.87
N LYS A 82 31.02 3.01 0.64
CA LYS A 82 31.54 4.34 0.27
C LYS A 82 30.47 5.42 0.34
N ILE A 83 29.23 5.13 -0.10
CA ILE A 83 28.10 6.06 0.12
C ILE A 83 27.94 6.39 1.60
N MET A 84 28.01 5.39 2.48
CA MET A 84 27.87 5.61 3.92
C MET A 84 28.96 6.49 4.52
N ARG A 85 30.19 6.33 4.05
CA ARG A 85 31.40 6.82 4.74
C ARG A 85 32.00 8.06 4.11
N ASP A 86 31.91 8.17 2.79
CA ASP A 86 32.69 9.13 2.01
C ASP A 86 31.80 10.20 1.35
N VAL A 87 30.56 9.87 1.00
CA VAL A 87 29.63 10.82 0.37
C VAL A 87 29.04 11.76 1.43
N ASN A 88 29.06 13.06 1.16
CA ASN A 88 28.44 14.07 2.03
C ASN A 88 26.96 13.74 2.28
N SER A 89 26.60 13.50 3.55
CA SER A 89 25.26 13.05 3.95
C SER A 89 24.79 11.75 3.28
N GLY A 90 25.70 10.93 2.74
CA GLY A 90 25.36 9.69 2.07
C GLY A 90 24.74 8.65 3.01
N TRP A 91 25.15 8.63 4.28
CA TRP A 91 24.48 7.84 5.33
C TRP A 91 23.00 8.20 5.49
N LEU A 92 22.68 9.50 5.45
CA LEU A 92 21.31 10.00 5.58
C LEU A 92 20.51 9.59 4.35
N LEU A 93 21.06 9.77 3.15
CA LEU A 93 20.41 9.39 1.90
C LEU A 93 20.14 7.87 1.82
N ARG A 94 21.11 7.03 2.22
CA ARG A 94 20.91 5.57 2.27
C ARG A 94 19.80 5.21 3.25
N TYR A 95 19.81 5.77 4.47
CA TYR A 95 18.79 5.43 5.47
C TYR A 95 17.41 6.01 5.15
N MET A 96 17.34 7.18 4.52
CA MET A 96 16.10 7.72 3.98
C MET A 96 15.53 6.80 2.91
N HIS A 97 16.36 6.27 2.01
CA HIS A 97 15.92 5.37 0.94
C HIS A 97 15.50 3.99 1.46
N SER A 98 16.24 3.41 2.42
CA SER A 98 15.94 2.09 2.97
C SER A 98 14.74 2.10 3.92
N ASN A 99 14.71 3.02 4.90
CA ASN A 99 13.54 3.18 5.78
C ASN A 99 12.35 3.73 5.00
N GLY A 100 12.61 4.52 3.94
CA GLY A 100 11.58 5.04 3.06
C GLY A 100 10.82 3.93 2.36
N ALA A 101 11.49 2.87 1.90
CA ALA A 101 10.82 1.68 1.39
C ALA A 101 9.88 1.05 2.43
N SER A 102 10.33 0.89 3.69
CA SER A 102 9.47 0.36 4.76
C SER A 102 8.26 1.26 5.01
N PHE A 103 8.45 2.56 5.18
CA PHE A 103 7.34 3.49 5.40
C PHE A 103 6.40 3.56 4.19
N PHE A 104 6.90 3.34 2.98
CA PHE A 104 6.08 3.21 1.78
C PHE A 104 5.13 1.99 1.89
N PHE A 105 5.63 0.84 2.35
CA PHE A 105 4.80 -0.34 2.59
C PHE A 105 3.85 -0.20 3.79
N VAL A 106 4.27 0.44 4.89
CA VAL A 106 3.35 0.77 6.00
C VAL A 106 2.17 1.58 5.47
N ALA A 107 2.46 2.64 4.70
CA ALA A 107 1.44 3.50 4.13
C ALA A 107 0.52 2.75 3.16
N VAL A 108 1.05 1.85 2.32
CA VAL A 108 0.23 1.14 1.32
C VAL A 108 -0.66 0.10 1.97
N TYR A 109 -0.19 -0.60 3.01
CA TYR A 109 -1.04 -1.52 3.76
C TYR A 109 -2.21 -0.79 4.42
N ILE A 110 -1.95 0.33 5.09
CA ILE A 110 -3.03 1.16 5.67
C ILE A 110 -3.98 1.64 4.56
N HIS A 111 -3.46 2.05 3.41
CA HIS A 111 -4.27 2.49 2.28
C HIS A 111 -5.17 1.38 1.70
N ILE A 112 -4.63 0.16 1.53
CA ILE A 112 -5.34 -1.03 1.06
C ILE A 112 -6.42 -1.42 2.08
N PHE A 113 -6.08 -1.57 3.36
CA PHE A 113 -7.04 -1.94 4.40
C PHE A 113 -8.13 -0.88 4.59
N ARG A 114 -7.81 0.40 4.44
CA ARG A 114 -8.82 1.47 4.37
C ARG A 114 -9.77 1.23 3.20
N GLY A 115 -9.24 0.89 2.01
CA GLY A 115 -10.05 0.59 0.84
C GLY A 115 -10.98 -0.60 1.06
N LEU A 116 -10.46 -1.67 1.68
CA LEU A 116 -11.22 -2.86 2.07
C LEU A 116 -12.32 -2.53 3.09
N TYR A 117 -12.03 -1.72 4.10
CA TYR A 117 -12.97 -1.38 5.16
C TYR A 117 -14.13 -0.50 4.66
N TYR A 118 -13.84 0.48 3.82
CA TYR A 118 -14.87 1.44 3.36
C TYR A 118 -15.53 1.04 2.04
N GLY A 119 -15.16 -0.10 1.46
CA GLY A 119 -15.68 -0.55 0.17
C GLY A 119 -15.30 0.40 -0.96
N SER A 120 -14.13 1.04 -0.89
CA SER A 120 -13.64 2.01 -1.89
C SER A 120 -13.29 1.36 -3.23
N TYR A 121 -13.33 0.03 -3.29
CA TYR A 121 -13.13 -0.79 -4.49
C TYR A 121 -14.44 -1.09 -5.24
N LYS A 122 -15.60 -0.90 -4.60
CA LYS A 122 -16.91 -1.20 -5.18
C LYS A 122 -17.30 -0.19 -6.25
N ALA A 123 -18.23 -0.57 -7.12
CA ALA A 123 -18.77 0.28 -8.17
C ALA A 123 -19.07 1.72 -7.71
N PRO A 124 -18.66 2.76 -8.46
CA PRO A 124 -18.00 2.72 -9.78
C PRO A 124 -16.45 2.80 -9.72
N ARG A 125 -15.82 2.31 -8.63
CA ARG A 125 -14.38 2.54 -8.34
C ARG A 125 -13.48 1.33 -8.64
N GLU A 126 -13.93 0.39 -9.47
CA GLU A 126 -13.21 -0.84 -9.79
C GLU A 126 -11.90 -0.55 -10.52
N LEU A 127 -11.93 0.32 -11.54
CA LEU A 127 -10.73 0.71 -12.27
C LEU A 127 -9.71 1.41 -11.36
N LEU A 128 -10.17 2.27 -10.45
CA LEU A 128 -9.33 2.91 -9.45
C LEU A 128 -8.62 1.85 -8.59
N TRP A 129 -9.35 0.84 -8.13
CA TRP A 129 -8.80 -0.26 -7.35
C TRP A 129 -7.78 -1.10 -8.13
N ILE A 130 -8.09 -1.49 -9.37
CA ILE A 130 -7.18 -2.26 -10.23
C ILE A 130 -5.86 -1.51 -10.47
N LEU A 131 -5.93 -0.20 -10.75
CA LEU A 131 -4.73 0.64 -10.86
C LEU A 131 -3.92 0.65 -9.56
N GLY A 132 -4.60 0.67 -8.41
CA GLY A 132 -3.96 0.53 -7.10
C GLY A 132 -3.26 -0.82 -6.91
N CYS A 133 -3.88 -1.93 -7.33
CA CYS A 133 -3.27 -3.26 -7.29
C CYS A 133 -2.06 -3.36 -8.24
N ILE A 134 -2.10 -2.74 -9.42
CA ILE A 134 -0.95 -2.64 -10.33
C ILE A 134 0.19 -1.86 -9.67
N ILE A 135 -0.11 -0.71 -9.04
CA ILE A 135 0.89 0.07 -8.27
C ILE A 135 1.50 -0.81 -7.19
N TYR A 136 0.70 -1.57 -6.46
CA TYR A 136 1.18 -2.46 -5.41
C TYR A 136 2.15 -3.53 -5.95
N LEU A 137 1.83 -4.20 -7.06
CA LEU A 137 2.75 -5.15 -7.70
C LEU A 137 4.06 -4.48 -8.15
N LEU A 138 3.98 -3.28 -8.74
CA LEU A 138 5.17 -2.53 -9.13
C LEU A 138 6.00 -2.13 -7.90
N MET A 139 5.37 -1.75 -6.78
CA MET A 139 6.05 -1.45 -5.52
C MET A 139 6.79 -2.69 -4.97
N MET A 140 6.15 -3.87 -4.99
CA MET A 140 6.77 -5.12 -4.56
C MET A 140 7.99 -5.47 -5.42
N ALA A 141 7.85 -5.42 -6.75
CA ALA A 141 8.96 -5.68 -7.67
C ALA A 141 10.11 -4.67 -7.48
N THR A 142 9.79 -3.38 -7.35
CA THR A 142 10.77 -2.31 -7.13
C THR A 142 11.50 -2.49 -5.81
N GLY A 143 10.78 -2.74 -4.72
CA GLY A 143 11.35 -2.94 -3.38
C GLY A 143 12.31 -4.13 -3.35
N PHE A 144 11.88 -5.27 -3.91
CA PHE A 144 12.72 -6.46 -4.04
C PHE A 144 14.03 -6.17 -4.80
N MET A 145 13.95 -5.62 -6.01
CA MET A 145 15.16 -5.38 -6.81
C MET A 145 16.10 -4.37 -6.13
N GLY A 146 15.55 -3.37 -5.44
CA GLY A 146 16.33 -2.42 -4.65
C GLY A 146 17.09 -3.08 -3.50
N TYR A 147 16.46 -4.07 -2.85
CA TYR A 147 17.08 -4.84 -1.79
C TYR A 147 18.18 -5.80 -2.27
N VAL A 148 18.21 -6.13 -3.57
CA VAL A 148 19.31 -6.92 -4.18
C VAL A 148 20.57 -6.08 -4.39
N LEU A 149 20.44 -4.77 -4.62
CA LEU A 149 21.56 -3.90 -5.02
C LEU A 149 22.72 -3.81 -4.01
N PRO A 150 22.49 -3.78 -2.68
CA PRO A 150 23.60 -3.78 -1.73
C PRO A 150 24.52 -5.00 -1.81
N TRP A 151 24.07 -6.10 -2.45
CA TRP A 151 24.83 -7.33 -2.64
C TRP A 151 25.38 -7.95 -1.35
N GLY A 152 24.56 -7.88 -0.29
CA GLY A 152 24.78 -8.62 0.96
C GLY A 152 24.20 -10.04 0.91
N GLN A 153 24.30 -10.76 2.02
CA GLN A 153 23.78 -12.13 2.12
C GLN A 153 22.27 -12.20 1.85
N MET A 154 21.47 -11.32 2.47
CA MET A 154 20.02 -11.34 2.27
C MET A 154 19.66 -10.95 0.83
N SER A 155 20.39 -10.00 0.24
CA SER A 155 20.26 -9.61 -1.16
C SER A 155 20.42 -10.80 -2.11
N PHE A 156 21.53 -11.55 -1.99
CA PHE A 156 21.87 -12.65 -2.90
C PHE A 156 20.89 -13.82 -2.77
N TRP A 157 20.63 -14.25 -1.54
CA TRP A 157 19.76 -15.41 -1.30
C TRP A 157 18.30 -15.08 -1.53
N GLY A 158 17.85 -13.85 -1.23
CA GLY A 158 16.54 -13.36 -1.62
C GLY A 158 16.34 -13.40 -3.14
N ALA A 159 17.33 -12.95 -3.90
CA ALA A 159 17.30 -13.04 -5.36
C ALA A 159 17.22 -14.48 -5.87
N THR A 160 17.98 -15.39 -5.25
CA THR A 160 17.98 -16.83 -5.59
C THR A 160 16.61 -17.45 -5.36
N VAL A 161 15.98 -17.16 -4.22
CA VAL A 161 14.66 -17.70 -3.87
C VAL A 161 13.57 -17.14 -4.79
N ILE A 162 13.51 -15.82 -4.97
CA ILE A 162 12.42 -15.17 -5.71
C ILE A 162 12.49 -15.52 -7.21
N THR A 163 13.67 -15.51 -7.81
CA THR A 163 13.82 -16.00 -9.20
C THR A 163 13.52 -17.49 -9.31
N GLY A 164 13.84 -18.27 -8.27
CA GLY A 164 13.50 -19.68 -8.14
C GLY A 164 12.00 -19.99 -8.20
N PHE A 165 11.12 -19.06 -7.80
CA PHE A 165 9.67 -19.27 -7.90
C PHE A 165 9.20 -19.50 -9.34
N PHE A 166 9.83 -18.85 -10.32
CA PHE A 166 9.44 -18.97 -11.73
C PHE A 166 9.74 -20.36 -12.31
N SER A 167 10.76 -21.06 -11.79
CA SER A 167 11.04 -22.46 -12.16
C SER A 167 9.93 -23.44 -11.76
N ALA A 168 9.01 -23.03 -10.86
CA ALA A 168 7.88 -23.87 -10.51
C ALA A 168 6.83 -23.97 -11.63
N ILE A 169 6.83 -23.03 -12.59
CA ILE A 169 5.86 -22.98 -13.68
C ILE A 169 6.11 -24.16 -14.64
N PRO A 170 5.12 -25.06 -14.85
CA PRO A 170 5.29 -26.19 -15.74
C PRO A 170 5.65 -25.76 -17.17
N LEU A 171 6.47 -26.57 -17.86
CA LEU A 171 6.90 -26.43 -19.26
C LEU A 171 7.85 -25.25 -19.56
N VAL A 172 7.59 -24.06 -19.02
CA VAL A 172 8.32 -22.83 -19.38
C VAL A 172 9.14 -22.23 -18.23
N GLY A 173 9.00 -22.76 -17.02
CA GLY A 173 9.57 -22.15 -15.80
C GLY A 173 11.09 -21.99 -15.83
N ASP A 174 11.82 -23.02 -16.27
CA ASP A 174 13.28 -22.98 -16.34
C ASP A 174 13.78 -21.93 -17.34
N TRP A 175 13.10 -21.79 -18.48
CA TRP A 175 13.42 -20.76 -19.47
C TRP A 175 13.17 -19.34 -18.91
N ILE A 176 12.05 -19.13 -18.21
CA ILE A 176 11.73 -17.86 -17.56
C ILE A 176 12.78 -17.54 -16.49
N GLN A 177 13.15 -18.51 -15.65
CA GLN A 177 14.16 -18.31 -14.62
C GLN A 177 15.52 -17.94 -15.23
N GLN A 178 15.99 -18.66 -16.25
CA GLN A 178 17.24 -18.36 -16.93
C GLN A 178 17.19 -16.99 -17.63
N LEU A 179 16.06 -16.63 -18.22
CA LEU A 179 15.85 -15.31 -18.79
C LEU A 179 15.96 -14.23 -17.72
N LEU A 180 15.41 -14.43 -16.52
CA LEU A 180 15.49 -13.48 -15.40
C LEU A 180 16.90 -13.41 -14.81
N LEU A 181 17.61 -14.52 -14.70
CA LEU A 181 18.97 -14.56 -14.15
C LEU A 181 20.01 -14.01 -15.15
N GLY A 182 19.83 -14.29 -16.44
CA GLY A 182 20.86 -14.04 -17.46
C GLY A 182 21.98 -15.05 -17.46
N GLY A 183 21.72 -16.24 -16.93
CA GLY A 183 22.71 -17.29 -16.71
C GLY A 183 22.11 -18.44 -15.89
N PHE A 184 22.99 -19.29 -15.35
CA PHE A 184 22.60 -20.49 -14.61
C PHE A 184 22.35 -20.25 -13.11
N ALA A 185 22.82 -19.12 -12.58
CA ALA A 185 22.69 -18.75 -11.18
C ALA A 185 22.57 -17.23 -11.03
N VAL A 186 22.28 -16.77 -9.82
CA VAL A 186 22.35 -15.35 -9.48
C VAL A 186 23.81 -14.91 -9.55
N ASP A 187 24.09 -13.94 -10.42
CA ASP A 187 25.42 -13.42 -10.67
C ASP A 187 25.36 -11.99 -11.25
N ASN A 188 26.46 -11.45 -11.76
CA ASN A 188 26.56 -10.09 -12.29
C ASN A 188 25.51 -9.73 -13.35
N PRO A 189 25.16 -10.60 -14.32
CA PRO A 189 24.06 -10.30 -15.23
C PRO A 189 22.75 -10.04 -14.51
N THR A 190 22.47 -10.75 -13.41
CA THR A 190 21.28 -10.58 -12.57
C THR A 190 21.30 -9.26 -11.80
N LEU A 191 22.44 -8.90 -11.19
CA LEU A 191 22.57 -7.63 -10.48
C LEU A 191 22.41 -6.43 -11.41
N ASN A 192 23.05 -6.48 -12.58
CA ASN A 192 23.07 -5.36 -13.52
C ASN A 192 21.68 -5.04 -14.10
N ARG A 193 20.91 -6.06 -14.50
CA ARG A 193 19.52 -5.88 -14.96
C ARG A 193 18.60 -5.42 -13.83
N PHE A 194 18.80 -5.90 -12.60
CA PHE A 194 17.98 -5.48 -11.46
C PHE A 194 18.24 -4.03 -11.11
N PHE A 195 19.46 -3.52 -11.27
CA PHE A 195 19.72 -2.09 -11.20
C PHE A 195 18.93 -1.31 -12.26
N ALA A 196 18.99 -1.72 -13.54
CA ALA A 196 18.27 -1.05 -14.61
C ALA A 196 16.74 -1.04 -14.38
N LEU A 197 16.18 -2.18 -13.97
CA LEU A 197 14.75 -2.30 -13.68
C LEU A 197 14.35 -1.56 -12.41
N HIS A 198 15.14 -1.61 -11.34
CA HIS A 198 14.90 -0.84 -10.12
C HIS A 198 14.92 0.67 -10.38
N TYR A 199 15.73 1.14 -11.34
CA TYR A 199 15.70 2.53 -11.77
C TYR A 199 14.44 2.86 -12.60
N LEU A 200 14.02 1.96 -13.49
CA LEU A 200 12.88 2.16 -14.39
C LEU A 200 11.53 2.13 -13.67
N LEU A 201 11.29 1.13 -12.82
CA LEU A 201 9.97 0.86 -12.25
C LEU A 201 9.38 2.01 -11.41
N PRO A 202 10.14 2.81 -10.64
CA PRO A 202 9.62 4.00 -9.97
C PRO A 202 8.93 5.00 -10.91
N PHE A 203 9.42 5.16 -12.14
CA PHE A 203 8.78 6.02 -13.14
C PHE A 203 7.52 5.39 -13.70
N MET A 204 7.48 4.06 -13.84
CA MET A 204 6.24 3.34 -14.17
C MET A 204 5.20 3.51 -13.05
N ILE A 205 5.61 3.40 -11.78
CA ILE A 205 4.74 3.67 -10.63
C ILE A 205 4.19 5.10 -10.72
N ALA A 206 5.03 6.11 -10.97
CA ALA A 206 4.58 7.48 -11.12
C ALA A 206 3.55 7.64 -12.25
N GLY A 207 3.77 7.01 -13.41
CA GLY A 207 2.81 7.00 -14.52
C GLY A 207 1.46 6.37 -14.13
N VAL A 208 1.47 5.22 -13.45
CA VAL A 208 0.23 4.57 -12.99
C VAL A 208 -0.43 5.36 -11.87
N VAL A 209 0.32 6.05 -10.99
CA VAL A 209 -0.23 6.96 -9.98
C VAL A 209 -0.99 8.12 -10.63
N VAL A 210 -0.49 8.68 -11.74
CA VAL A 210 -1.24 9.70 -12.51
C VAL A 210 -2.56 9.14 -13.01
N LEU A 211 -2.57 7.92 -13.57
CA LEU A 211 -3.81 7.26 -14.00
C LEU A 211 -4.75 6.98 -12.81
N HIS A 212 -4.20 6.57 -11.66
CA HIS A 212 -4.95 6.29 -10.45
C HIS A 212 -5.64 7.55 -9.90
N VAL A 213 -4.91 8.67 -9.80
CA VAL A 213 -5.48 9.97 -9.40
C VAL A 213 -6.50 10.44 -10.44
N TRP A 214 -6.26 10.26 -11.72
CA TRP A 214 -7.24 10.62 -12.74
C TRP A 214 -8.53 9.81 -12.60
N ALA A 215 -8.46 8.49 -12.45
CA ALA A 215 -9.62 7.64 -12.21
C ALA A 215 -10.41 8.11 -10.97
N LEU A 216 -9.72 8.50 -9.89
CA LEU A 216 -10.33 9.08 -8.68
C LEU A 216 -11.08 10.39 -9.00
N HIS A 217 -10.50 11.27 -9.82
CA HIS A 217 -11.11 12.54 -10.20
C HIS A 217 -12.32 12.40 -11.15
N VAL A 218 -12.47 11.25 -11.81
CA VAL A 218 -13.66 10.91 -12.59
C VAL A 218 -14.82 10.51 -11.66
N VAL A 219 -14.56 9.59 -10.73
CA VAL A 219 -15.62 8.97 -9.90
C VAL A 219 -15.86 9.65 -8.55
N GLY A 220 -14.96 10.54 -8.13
CA GLY A 220 -15.01 11.18 -6.83
C GLY A 220 -14.45 10.33 -5.69
N GLN A 221 -13.93 11.01 -4.67
CA GLN A 221 -13.49 10.35 -3.44
C GLN A 221 -14.66 9.63 -2.75
N SER A 222 -14.42 8.38 -2.31
CA SER A 222 -15.30 7.73 -1.33
C SER A 222 -15.21 8.45 0.02
N ASN A 223 -16.03 8.05 0.98
CA ASN A 223 -16.01 8.61 2.34
C ASN A 223 -16.43 7.56 3.39
N PRO A 224 -16.26 7.82 4.70
CA PRO A 224 -16.50 6.82 5.73
C PRO A 224 -17.91 6.22 5.76
N THR A 225 -18.92 6.91 5.23
CA THR A 225 -20.30 6.38 5.19
C THR A 225 -20.56 5.52 3.94
N GLY A 226 -19.73 5.63 2.90
CA GLY A 226 -19.93 4.91 1.63
C GLY A 226 -21.08 5.44 0.76
N ILE A 227 -21.72 6.55 1.15
CA ILE A 227 -22.81 7.21 0.41
C ILE A 227 -22.21 8.19 -0.60
N GLU A 228 -22.75 8.23 -1.81
CA GLU A 228 -22.34 9.22 -2.81
C GLU A 228 -22.76 10.64 -2.44
N VAL A 229 -22.01 11.62 -2.95
CA VAL A 229 -22.33 13.04 -2.82
C VAL A 229 -23.63 13.35 -3.55
N LYS A 230 -24.63 13.93 -2.87
CA LYS A 230 -25.94 14.27 -3.47
C LYS A 230 -26.12 15.78 -3.63
N SER A 231 -25.50 16.58 -2.78
CA SER A 231 -25.66 18.04 -2.81
C SER A 231 -24.37 18.78 -2.44
N LYS A 232 -24.35 20.10 -2.67
CA LYS A 232 -23.23 20.97 -2.24
C LYS A 232 -23.01 20.96 -0.72
N THR A 233 -24.03 20.62 0.07
CA THR A 233 -23.91 20.50 1.54
C THR A 233 -23.23 19.21 1.96
N ASP A 234 -22.96 18.27 1.06
CA ASP A 234 -22.19 17.06 1.39
C ASP A 234 -20.68 17.29 1.27
N THR A 235 -20.26 18.36 0.59
CA THR A 235 -18.85 18.62 0.27
C THR A 235 -18.32 19.89 0.90
N VAL A 236 -17.00 20.03 0.85
CA VAL A 236 -16.23 21.27 1.03
C VAL A 236 -15.17 21.34 -0.08
N ALA A 237 -14.59 22.52 -0.31
CA ALA A 237 -13.46 22.64 -1.25
C ALA A 237 -12.23 21.89 -0.71
N PHE A 238 -11.40 21.34 -1.60
CA PHE A 238 -10.16 20.66 -1.21
C PHE A 238 -9.23 21.59 -0.43
N THR A 239 -8.94 22.78 -0.99
CA THR A 239 -8.15 23.81 -0.29
C THR A 239 -9.09 24.86 0.32
N PRO A 240 -8.94 25.22 1.61
CA PRO A 240 -7.89 24.79 2.53
C PRO A 240 -8.22 23.51 3.35
N TYR A 241 -9.46 23.04 3.31
CA TYR A 241 -9.97 22.07 4.30
C TYR A 241 -9.25 20.72 4.29
N ALA A 242 -9.25 20.01 3.15
CA ALA A 242 -8.52 18.75 3.02
C ALA A 242 -7.00 18.98 3.03
N THR A 243 -6.53 20.05 2.40
CA THR A 243 -5.09 20.38 2.35
C THR A 243 -4.48 20.52 3.74
N ILE A 244 -5.11 21.28 4.65
CA ILE A 244 -4.59 21.45 6.03
C ILE A 244 -4.67 20.15 6.81
N LYS A 245 -5.78 19.40 6.69
CA LYS A 245 -5.93 18.09 7.35
C LYS A 245 -4.84 17.12 6.88
N ASP A 246 -4.62 17.04 5.58
CA ASP A 246 -3.65 16.13 4.99
C ASP A 246 -2.21 16.56 5.32
N ALA A 247 -1.90 17.86 5.30
CA ALA A 247 -0.62 18.38 5.74
C ALA A 247 -0.31 17.98 7.20
N PHE A 248 -1.28 18.12 8.11
CA PHE A 248 -1.10 17.69 9.49
C PHE A 248 -0.82 16.18 9.59
N GLY A 249 -1.63 15.34 8.92
CA GLY A 249 -1.42 13.89 8.93
C GLY A 249 -0.08 13.48 8.31
N MET A 250 0.37 14.16 7.25
CA MET A 250 1.68 13.95 6.63
C MET A 250 2.82 14.34 7.58
N ILE A 251 2.72 15.47 8.29
CA ILE A 251 3.75 15.90 9.25
C ILE A 251 3.89 14.87 10.37
N VAL A 252 2.78 14.36 10.91
CA VAL A 252 2.81 13.31 11.94
C VAL A 252 3.47 12.04 11.40
N PHE A 253 3.12 11.62 10.17
CA PHE A 253 3.75 10.45 9.55
C PHE A 253 5.26 10.65 9.33
N LEU A 254 5.66 11.81 8.83
CA LEU A 254 7.06 12.16 8.57
C LEU A 254 7.87 12.32 9.87
N PHE A 255 7.23 12.69 10.98
CA PHE A 255 7.88 12.69 12.29
C PHE A 255 8.31 11.27 12.70
N PHE A 256 7.44 10.28 12.56
CA PHE A 256 7.81 8.88 12.82
C PHE A 256 8.86 8.38 11.83
N PHE A 257 8.73 8.72 10.55
CA PHE A 257 9.74 8.38 9.54
C PHE A 257 11.11 8.94 9.90
N ALA A 258 11.19 10.22 10.27
CA ALA A 258 12.41 10.86 10.72
C ALA A 258 12.98 10.19 11.99
N TYR A 259 12.13 9.82 12.95
CA TYR A 259 12.57 9.10 14.13
C TYR A 259 13.30 7.79 13.79
N PHE A 260 12.76 7.01 12.85
CA PHE A 260 13.43 5.80 12.37
C PHE A 260 14.74 6.12 11.65
N VAL A 261 14.76 7.10 10.75
CA VAL A 261 15.97 7.47 10.00
C VAL A 261 17.12 7.92 10.93
N PHE A 262 16.82 8.72 11.95
CA PHE A 262 17.86 9.31 12.81
C PHE A 262 18.23 8.45 14.03
N TYR A 263 17.27 7.72 14.61
CA TYR A 263 17.49 7.02 15.89
C TYR A 263 17.44 5.50 15.79
N LEU A 264 16.70 4.93 14.84
CA LEU A 264 16.55 3.47 14.67
C LEU A 264 16.74 3.00 13.21
N PRO A 265 17.77 3.46 12.48
CA PRO A 265 17.82 3.29 11.02
C PRO A 265 17.95 1.84 10.55
N ASN A 266 18.38 0.94 11.43
CA ASN A 266 18.60 -0.47 11.16
C ASN A 266 17.52 -1.39 11.75
N TYR A 267 16.55 -0.86 12.49
CA TYR A 267 15.56 -1.68 13.19
C TYR A 267 14.66 -2.49 12.25
N LEU A 268 14.31 -1.92 11.09
CA LEU A 268 13.47 -2.56 10.08
C LEU A 268 14.27 -3.38 9.04
N GLY A 269 15.60 -3.46 9.20
CA GLY A 269 16.50 -4.19 8.32
C GLY A 269 16.93 -5.54 8.90
N HIS A 270 17.70 -6.29 8.11
CA HIS A 270 18.27 -7.57 8.55
C HIS A 270 19.80 -7.44 8.70
N PRO A 271 20.38 -7.79 9.88
CA PRO A 271 21.82 -7.65 10.14
C PRO A 271 22.71 -8.36 9.12
N ASP A 272 22.32 -9.56 8.67
CA ASP A 272 23.12 -10.33 7.70
C ASP A 272 23.29 -9.62 6.35
N ASN A 273 22.49 -8.61 6.02
CA ASN A 273 22.72 -7.83 4.80
C ASN A 273 23.89 -6.84 4.91
N TYR A 274 24.54 -6.77 6.08
CA TYR A 274 25.85 -6.15 6.27
C TYR A 274 27.02 -7.13 6.11
N ILE A 275 26.74 -8.39 5.72
CA ILE A 275 27.75 -9.37 5.34
C ILE A 275 27.71 -9.49 3.81
N VAL A 276 28.88 -9.42 3.18
CA VAL A 276 29.03 -9.55 1.72
C VAL A 276 28.45 -10.90 1.26
N ALA A 277 27.77 -10.90 0.11
CA ALA A 277 27.20 -12.11 -0.47
C ALA A 277 28.25 -13.23 -0.64
N ASN A 278 27.89 -14.42 -0.16
CA ASN A 278 28.64 -15.65 -0.32
C ASN A 278 27.74 -16.69 -1.01
N PRO A 279 27.96 -16.96 -2.31
CA PRO A 279 27.17 -17.92 -3.07
C PRO A 279 27.20 -19.36 -2.54
N LEU A 280 28.18 -19.70 -1.69
CA LEU A 280 28.39 -21.05 -1.16
C LEU A 280 27.82 -21.24 0.25
N LYS A 281 27.30 -20.18 0.89
CA LYS A 281 26.81 -20.24 2.27
C LYS A 281 25.54 -19.42 2.46
N THR A 282 24.41 -20.10 2.56
CA THR A 282 23.15 -19.51 3.02
C THR A 282 23.21 -19.24 4.53
N PRO A 283 22.83 -18.04 5.01
CA PRO A 283 22.69 -17.80 6.44
C PRO A 283 21.65 -18.73 7.09
N ALA A 284 21.88 -19.09 8.36
CA ALA A 284 20.97 -19.97 9.09
C ALA A 284 19.58 -19.36 9.33
N HIS A 285 19.50 -18.02 9.41
CA HIS A 285 18.27 -17.28 9.67
C HIS A 285 17.92 -16.37 8.49
N ILE A 286 17.74 -16.94 7.30
CA ILE A 286 17.26 -16.17 6.15
C ILE A 286 15.76 -15.84 6.32
N VAL A 287 15.46 -14.55 6.38
CA VAL A 287 14.10 -14.03 6.53
C VAL A 287 13.92 -12.88 5.53
N PRO A 288 12.82 -12.87 4.75
CA PRO A 288 12.50 -11.74 3.88
C PRO A 288 12.28 -10.44 4.66
N GLU A 289 12.26 -9.33 3.94
CA GLU A 289 11.87 -8.05 4.47
C GLU A 289 10.46 -8.11 5.07
N TRP A 290 10.23 -7.37 6.15
CA TRP A 290 9.02 -7.51 6.97
C TRP A 290 7.72 -7.35 6.16
N TYR A 291 7.74 -6.49 5.14
CA TYR A 291 6.60 -6.23 4.27
C TYR A 291 6.31 -7.36 3.28
N PHE A 292 7.16 -8.38 3.15
CA PHE A 292 6.91 -9.60 2.39
C PHE A 292 6.55 -10.81 3.26
N LEU A 293 6.70 -10.72 4.58
CA LEU A 293 6.49 -11.85 5.49
C LEU A 293 5.12 -12.50 5.41
N PRO A 294 3.98 -11.76 5.29
CA PRO A 294 2.68 -12.42 5.19
C PRO A 294 2.57 -13.36 3.99
N PHE A 295 3.09 -12.94 2.83
CA PHE A 295 3.08 -13.74 1.60
C PHE A 295 4.09 -14.88 1.66
N TYR A 296 5.25 -14.65 2.27
CA TYR A 296 6.24 -15.69 2.52
C TYR A 296 5.69 -16.79 3.45
N ALA A 297 4.93 -16.42 4.49
CA ALA A 297 4.26 -17.37 5.37
C ALA A 297 3.25 -18.24 4.61
N ILE A 298 2.45 -17.64 3.72
CA ILE A 298 1.52 -18.35 2.84
C ILE A 298 2.26 -19.33 1.93
N LEU A 299 3.38 -18.92 1.32
CA LEU A 299 4.18 -19.76 0.44
C LEU A 299 4.66 -21.03 1.15
N ARG A 300 5.29 -20.86 2.32
CA ARG A 300 5.92 -21.96 3.06
C ARG A 300 4.93 -22.78 3.89
N ALA A 301 3.69 -22.34 4.03
CA ALA A 301 2.62 -23.12 4.66
C ALA A 301 2.27 -24.37 3.84
N ILE A 302 2.48 -24.33 2.52
CA ILE A 302 2.19 -25.44 1.62
C ILE A 302 3.36 -26.42 1.59
N THR A 303 3.29 -27.43 2.45
CA THR A 303 4.33 -28.47 2.60
C THR A 303 3.93 -29.83 2.00
N PHE A 304 2.75 -29.91 1.40
CA PHE A 304 2.13 -31.13 0.89
C PHE A 304 1.79 -31.00 -0.61
N ASN A 305 1.58 -32.15 -1.27
CA ASN A 305 1.20 -32.22 -2.67
C ASN A 305 -0.33 -32.39 -2.79
N VAL A 306 -0.92 -31.82 -3.85
CA VAL A 306 -2.34 -31.97 -4.19
C VAL A 306 -2.47 -32.43 -5.63
N GLY A 307 -2.68 -33.73 -5.84
CA GLY A 307 -2.74 -34.32 -7.18
C GLY A 307 -1.47 -34.02 -8.00
N PRO A 308 -1.56 -33.39 -9.19
CA PRO A 308 -0.39 -33.04 -10.00
C PRO A 308 0.39 -31.81 -9.49
N ILE A 309 -0.13 -31.08 -8.50
CA ILE A 309 0.49 -29.88 -7.95
C ILE A 309 1.38 -30.28 -6.78
N ASN A 310 2.70 -30.24 -6.99
CA ASN A 310 3.67 -30.45 -5.91
C ASN A 310 3.70 -29.24 -4.95
N SER A 311 4.27 -29.43 -3.76
CA SER A 311 4.34 -28.39 -2.72
C SER A 311 5.01 -27.10 -3.20
N LYS A 312 6.07 -27.19 -4.02
CA LYS A 312 6.76 -26.03 -4.60
C LYS A 312 5.82 -25.19 -5.47
N LEU A 313 5.13 -25.82 -6.42
CA LEU A 313 4.15 -25.12 -7.26
C LEU A 313 2.96 -24.63 -6.45
N GLY A 314 2.45 -25.45 -5.52
CA GLY A 314 1.34 -25.10 -4.64
C GLY A 314 1.62 -23.85 -3.80
N GLY A 315 2.79 -23.78 -3.16
CA GLY A 315 3.22 -22.61 -2.39
C GLY A 315 3.31 -21.34 -3.24
N VAL A 316 3.89 -21.44 -4.45
CA VAL A 316 3.96 -20.32 -5.41
C VAL A 316 2.56 -19.87 -5.83
N LEU A 317 1.66 -20.80 -6.15
CA LEU A 317 0.27 -20.49 -6.51
C LEU A 317 -0.49 -19.84 -5.36
N CYS A 318 -0.34 -20.30 -4.12
CA CYS A 318 -0.97 -19.68 -2.95
C CYS A 318 -0.41 -18.27 -2.68
N MET A 319 0.91 -18.08 -2.80
CA MET A 319 1.52 -16.76 -2.58
C MET A 319 1.03 -15.72 -3.60
N PHE A 320 1.10 -16.02 -4.90
CA PHE A 320 0.60 -15.12 -5.94
C PHE A 320 -0.93 -15.03 -5.91
N GLY A 321 -1.61 -16.14 -5.65
CA GLY A 321 -3.06 -16.21 -5.49
C GLY A 321 -3.57 -15.28 -4.39
N ALA A 322 -2.83 -15.14 -3.28
CA ALA A 322 -3.17 -14.22 -2.21
C ALA A 322 -3.22 -12.76 -2.70
N ILE A 323 -2.25 -12.35 -3.53
CA ILE A 323 -2.23 -11.01 -4.14
C ILE A 323 -3.34 -10.87 -5.19
N VAL A 324 -3.57 -11.91 -6.00
CA VAL A 324 -4.65 -11.93 -7.01
C VAL A 324 -6.02 -11.78 -6.37
N MET A 325 -6.24 -12.26 -5.14
CA MET A 325 -7.49 -12.04 -4.44
C MET A 325 -7.84 -10.56 -4.34
N LEU A 326 -6.86 -9.67 -4.13
CA LEU A 326 -7.08 -8.23 -4.11
C LEU A 326 -7.69 -7.73 -5.42
N PHE A 327 -7.20 -8.18 -6.59
CA PHE A 327 -7.80 -7.80 -7.88
C PHE A 327 -9.26 -8.22 -7.96
N LEU A 328 -9.61 -9.38 -7.42
CA LEU A 328 -10.95 -9.95 -7.51
C LEU A 328 -11.96 -9.38 -6.50
N VAL A 329 -11.50 -8.69 -5.46
CA VAL A 329 -12.35 -8.13 -4.38
C VAL A 329 -13.61 -7.41 -4.89
N PRO A 330 -13.58 -6.53 -5.92
CA PRO A 330 -14.78 -5.86 -6.42
C PRO A 330 -15.90 -6.78 -6.87
N TRP A 331 -15.57 -8.00 -7.30
CA TRP A 331 -16.52 -9.00 -7.78
C TRP A 331 -16.83 -10.09 -6.75
N LEU A 332 -15.98 -10.24 -5.72
CA LEU A 332 -16.20 -11.18 -4.61
C LEU A 332 -17.13 -10.60 -3.53
N ASP A 333 -17.07 -9.29 -3.23
CA ASP A 333 -18.00 -8.69 -2.28
C ASP A 333 -19.34 -8.36 -2.93
N THR A 334 -20.31 -9.25 -2.73
CA THR A 334 -21.66 -9.18 -3.31
C THR A 334 -22.58 -8.17 -2.60
N SER A 335 -22.18 -7.58 -1.47
CA SER A 335 -23.03 -6.66 -0.72
C SER A 335 -23.21 -5.32 -1.45
N LYS A 336 -24.44 -4.82 -1.48
CA LYS A 336 -24.74 -3.47 -1.98
C LYS A 336 -24.30 -2.35 -1.04
N VAL A 337 -24.06 -2.67 0.24
CA VAL A 337 -23.57 -1.70 1.23
C VAL A 337 -22.07 -1.59 1.13
N ARG A 338 -21.56 -0.36 0.96
CA ARG A 338 -20.12 -0.12 0.76
C ARG A 338 -19.33 -0.16 2.06
N SER A 339 -19.68 0.71 3.01
CA SER A 339 -18.89 0.89 4.23
C SER A 339 -19.14 -0.21 5.26
N ALA A 340 -18.07 -0.79 5.79
CA ALA A 340 -18.12 -1.73 6.92
C ALA A 340 -18.76 -1.13 8.18
N VAL A 341 -18.82 0.20 8.29
CA VAL A 341 -19.47 0.89 9.43
C VAL A 341 -20.92 0.43 9.63
N TYR A 342 -21.60 0.08 8.54
CA TYR A 342 -23.00 -0.35 8.55
C TYR A 342 -23.17 -1.86 8.32
N ARG A 343 -22.09 -2.63 8.34
CA ARG A 343 -22.08 -4.07 8.08
C ARG A 343 -21.48 -4.80 9.29
N PRO A 344 -22.31 -5.16 10.30
CA PRO A 344 -21.82 -5.66 11.58
C PRO A 344 -20.95 -6.91 11.47
N TRP A 345 -21.36 -7.88 10.65
CA TRP A 345 -20.65 -9.13 10.45
C TRP A 345 -19.42 -8.90 9.60
N TYR A 346 -19.53 -8.18 8.48
CA TYR A 346 -18.36 -7.83 7.67
C TYR A 346 -17.28 -7.12 8.49
N LYS A 347 -17.68 -6.17 9.36
CA LYS A 347 -16.75 -5.46 10.23
C LYS A 347 -15.98 -6.42 11.15
N LEU A 348 -16.64 -7.43 11.71
CA LEU A 348 -15.99 -8.46 12.52
C LEU A 348 -14.99 -9.26 11.67
N PHE A 349 -15.43 -9.82 10.54
CA PHE A 349 -14.57 -10.61 9.65
C PHE A 349 -13.40 -9.80 9.08
N PHE A 350 -13.59 -8.51 8.81
CA PHE A 350 -12.52 -7.60 8.41
C PHE A 350 -11.44 -7.49 9.49
N TRP A 351 -11.82 -7.29 10.77
CA TRP A 351 -10.83 -7.18 11.84
C TRP A 351 -10.14 -8.51 12.15
N LEU A 352 -10.85 -9.63 12.01
CA LEU A 352 -10.24 -10.96 12.04
C LEU A 352 -9.22 -11.14 10.90
N PHE A 353 -9.55 -10.68 9.69
CA PHE A 353 -8.63 -10.71 8.55
C PHE A 353 -7.41 -9.81 8.76
N VAL A 354 -7.56 -8.62 9.36
CA VAL A 354 -6.42 -7.76 9.72
C VAL A 354 -5.53 -8.46 10.75
N ALA A 355 -6.12 -9.07 11.78
CA ALA A 355 -5.37 -9.81 12.79
C ALA A 355 -4.64 -11.02 12.17
N ASP A 356 -5.28 -11.73 11.24
CA ASP A 356 -4.70 -12.84 10.50
C ASP A 356 -3.53 -12.40 9.60
N ALA A 357 -3.65 -11.28 8.91
CA ALA A 357 -2.54 -10.73 8.10
C ALA A 357 -1.32 -10.37 8.97
N ILE A 358 -1.54 -9.83 10.18
CA ILE A 358 -0.47 -9.57 11.15
C ILE A 358 0.12 -10.88 11.67
N LEU A 359 -0.73 -11.88 11.97
CA LEU A 359 -0.30 -13.21 12.40
C LEU A 359 0.54 -13.89 11.32
N LEU A 360 0.15 -13.84 10.05
CA LEU A 360 0.93 -14.34 8.92
C LEU A 360 2.27 -13.62 8.83
N GLY A 361 2.31 -12.30 9.02
CA GLY A 361 3.57 -11.55 9.09
C GLY A 361 4.49 -12.04 10.20
N TRP A 362 3.95 -12.29 11.39
CA TRP A 362 4.72 -12.84 12.51
C TRP A 362 5.16 -14.29 12.25
N LEU A 363 4.28 -15.16 11.76
CA LEU A 363 4.62 -16.54 11.39
C LEU A 363 5.69 -16.61 10.30
N GLY A 364 5.69 -15.64 9.38
CA GLY A 364 6.70 -15.51 8.34
C GLY A 364 8.11 -15.30 8.91
N SER A 365 8.25 -14.67 10.09
CA SER A 365 9.54 -14.50 10.76
C SER A 365 9.94 -15.67 11.67
N GLN A 366 9.05 -16.64 11.90
CA GLN A 366 9.34 -17.83 12.71
C GLN A 366 9.98 -18.97 11.88
N PRO A 367 10.68 -19.93 12.51
CA PRO A 367 11.12 -21.17 11.86
C PRO A 367 9.96 -22.01 11.30
N ALA A 368 10.20 -22.79 10.25
CA ALA A 368 9.17 -23.61 9.57
C ALA A 368 9.05 -24.98 10.25
N GLU A 369 8.91 -24.97 11.56
CA GLU A 369 9.05 -26.17 12.37
C GLU A 369 7.96 -26.24 13.44
N GLY A 370 7.65 -27.46 13.88
CA GLY A 370 6.69 -27.70 14.95
C GLY A 370 5.31 -27.09 14.68
N SER A 371 4.75 -26.42 15.69
CA SER A 371 3.40 -25.85 15.64
C SER A 371 3.25 -24.68 14.68
N TYR A 372 4.34 -24.00 14.31
CA TYR A 372 4.28 -22.83 13.42
C TYR A 372 3.79 -23.19 12.01
N VAL A 373 4.12 -24.40 11.52
CA VAL A 373 3.65 -24.88 10.21
C VAL A 373 2.12 -24.99 10.21
N PHE A 374 1.56 -25.64 11.22
CA PHE A 374 0.11 -25.79 11.34
C PHE A 374 -0.59 -24.43 11.51
N MET A 375 -0.03 -23.54 12.34
CA MET A 375 -0.57 -22.17 12.50
C MET A 375 -0.56 -21.40 11.18
N ALA A 376 0.51 -21.49 10.39
CA ALA A 376 0.60 -20.83 9.08
C ALA A 376 -0.38 -21.42 8.05
N GLN A 377 -0.63 -22.73 8.10
CA GLN A 377 -1.65 -23.37 7.27
C GLN A 377 -3.06 -22.89 7.62
N MET A 378 -3.38 -22.81 8.92
CA MET A 378 -4.69 -22.31 9.37
C MET A 378 -4.87 -20.82 9.05
N ALA A 379 -3.83 -20.00 9.27
CA ALA A 379 -3.86 -18.59 8.91
C ALA A 379 -4.02 -18.40 7.39
N THR A 380 -3.31 -19.18 6.57
CA THR A 380 -3.48 -19.19 5.11
C THR A 380 -4.91 -19.54 4.72
N LEU A 381 -5.53 -20.52 5.37
CA LEU A 381 -6.93 -20.87 5.14
C LEU A 381 -7.87 -19.71 5.49
N VAL A 382 -7.65 -19.04 6.63
CA VAL A 382 -8.44 -17.87 7.06
C VAL A 382 -8.30 -16.73 6.05
N TYR A 383 -7.08 -16.45 5.57
CA TYR A 383 -6.83 -15.45 4.53
C TYR A 383 -7.70 -15.69 3.29
N PHE A 384 -7.65 -16.89 2.71
CA PHE A 384 -8.43 -17.20 1.52
C PHE A 384 -9.93 -17.30 1.80
N ALA A 385 -10.33 -17.82 2.97
CA ALA A 385 -11.72 -17.90 3.39
C ALA A 385 -12.35 -16.50 3.50
N PHE A 386 -11.60 -15.47 3.93
CA PHE A 386 -12.09 -14.10 3.93
C PHE A 386 -12.55 -13.68 2.53
N PHE A 387 -11.69 -13.84 1.51
CA PHE A 387 -12.00 -13.42 0.14
C PHE A 387 -13.01 -14.31 -0.57
N LEU A 388 -12.83 -15.63 -0.51
CA LEU A 388 -13.60 -16.59 -1.32
C LEU A 388 -14.91 -17.03 -0.68
N VAL A 389 -15.04 -16.90 0.65
CA VAL A 389 -16.23 -17.36 1.40
C VAL A 389 -16.91 -16.21 2.11
N ALA A 390 -16.20 -15.44 2.94
CA ALA A 390 -16.83 -14.39 3.75
C ALA A 390 -17.37 -13.25 2.87
N LEU A 391 -16.61 -12.74 1.90
CA LEU A 391 -17.08 -11.67 1.01
C LEU A 391 -18.35 -12.05 0.23
N PRO A 392 -18.42 -13.22 -0.47
CA PRO A 392 -19.60 -13.56 -1.26
C PRO A 392 -20.81 -13.93 -0.41
N VAL A 393 -20.60 -14.64 0.71
CA VAL A 393 -21.70 -15.12 1.57
C VAL A 393 -22.31 -13.97 2.37
N LEU A 394 -21.49 -13.12 2.98
CA LEU A 394 -22.00 -12.02 3.81
C LEU A 394 -22.86 -11.04 3.02
N GLY A 395 -22.55 -10.80 1.74
CA GLY A 395 -23.41 -9.95 0.91
C GLY A 395 -24.82 -10.52 0.66
N LEU A 396 -25.03 -11.81 0.87
CA LEU A 396 -26.33 -12.49 0.72
C LEU A 396 -27.11 -12.59 2.04
N ILE A 397 -26.43 -12.76 3.17
CA ILE A 397 -27.07 -13.10 4.45
C ILE A 397 -27.02 -11.98 5.50
N GLU A 398 -26.08 -11.04 5.38
CA GLU A 398 -25.92 -9.98 6.38
C GLU A 398 -27.09 -9.00 6.31
N THR A 399 -27.66 -8.64 7.46
CA THR A 399 -28.62 -7.52 7.57
C THR A 399 -27.86 -6.23 7.92
N PRO A 400 -27.71 -5.28 6.99
CA PRO A 400 -26.97 -4.05 7.25
C PRO A 400 -27.74 -3.11 8.17
N ARG A 401 -27.02 -2.24 8.88
CA ARG A 401 -27.60 -1.14 9.66
C ARG A 401 -28.14 -0.05 8.73
N ARG A 402 -29.04 0.78 9.27
CA ARG A 402 -29.57 1.98 8.59
C ARG A 402 -28.42 2.83 8.05
N LEU A 403 -28.47 3.11 6.75
CA LEU A 403 -27.61 4.11 6.12
C LEU A 403 -28.21 5.51 6.32
N PRO A 404 -27.40 6.53 6.62
CA PRO A 404 -27.87 7.91 6.55
C PRO A 404 -28.31 8.25 5.12
N ASN A 405 -29.18 9.24 4.95
CA ASN A 405 -29.67 9.64 3.63
C ASN A 405 -28.65 10.53 2.89
N SER A 406 -27.78 11.23 3.62
CA SER A 406 -26.73 12.10 3.07
C SER A 406 -25.47 12.11 3.94
N ILE A 407 -24.40 12.68 3.40
CA ILE A 407 -23.15 12.88 4.15
C ILE A 407 -23.36 13.94 5.23
N THR A 408 -24.13 15.00 4.93
CA THR A 408 -24.50 16.01 5.93
C THR A 408 -25.24 15.41 7.12
N GLU A 409 -26.23 14.54 6.88
CA GLU A 409 -27.01 13.89 7.95
C GLU A 409 -26.09 13.10 8.88
N ALA A 410 -25.19 12.29 8.31
CA ALA A 410 -24.24 11.50 9.08
C ALA A 410 -23.35 12.35 10.00
N VAL A 411 -22.95 13.54 9.54
CA VAL A 411 -22.16 14.49 10.35
C VAL A 411 -23.00 15.10 11.46
N LEU A 412 -24.24 15.51 11.18
CA LEU A 412 -25.12 16.13 12.16
C LEU A 412 -25.58 15.14 13.23
N GLU A 413 -25.89 13.89 12.87
CA GLU A 413 -26.24 12.83 13.83
C GLU A 413 -25.08 12.56 14.80
N LYS A 414 -23.83 12.49 14.29
CA LYS A 414 -22.64 12.30 15.14
C LYS A 414 -22.47 13.43 16.17
N ASN A 415 -22.73 14.67 15.77
CA ASN A 415 -22.61 15.82 16.67
C ASN A 415 -23.69 15.85 17.74
N LYS A 416 -24.91 15.37 17.45
CA LYS A 416 -25.98 15.24 18.45
C LYS A 416 -25.67 14.20 19.53
N GLY A 417 -24.96 13.12 19.18
CA GLY A 417 -24.53 12.08 20.14
C GLY A 417 -23.35 12.47 21.03
N GLY A 418 -22.62 13.55 20.72
CA GLY A 418 -21.42 13.98 21.45
C GLY A 418 -21.60 15.19 22.38
N GLY A 419 -22.80 15.78 22.45
CA GLY A 419 -23.02 17.07 23.13
C GLY A 419 -24.35 17.21 23.87
N GLY A 420 -24.92 16.11 24.36
CA GLY A 420 -26.13 16.16 25.17
C GLY A 420 -25.82 16.27 26.66
N HIS A 421 -25.62 17.48 27.18
CA HIS A 421 -26.07 17.73 28.54
C HIS A 421 -27.60 17.51 28.54
N PRO A 422 -28.17 16.76 29.48
CA PRO A 422 -29.61 16.70 29.61
C PRO A 422 -30.07 18.13 29.88
N SER A 423 -30.86 18.70 28.98
CA SER A 423 -31.63 19.91 29.29
C SER A 423 -32.47 19.56 30.51
N GLY A 424 -32.05 20.07 31.66
CA GLY A 424 -32.78 19.92 32.91
C GLY A 424 -34.24 20.29 32.66
N ALA A 425 -35.13 19.37 33.00
CA ALA A 425 -36.55 19.64 33.02
C ALA A 425 -36.77 20.92 33.83
N THR A 426 -37.33 21.94 33.19
CA THR A 426 -37.85 23.12 33.86
C THR A 426 -38.86 22.65 34.90
N ALA A 427 -38.49 22.72 36.18
CA ALA A 427 -39.40 22.48 37.28
C ALA A 427 -40.52 23.54 37.20
N ALA A 428 -41.76 23.07 37.21
CA ALA A 428 -42.93 23.92 37.32
C ALA A 428 -42.90 24.66 38.67
N PRO A 429 -43.43 25.90 38.76
CA PRO A 429 -43.51 26.60 40.03
C PRO A 429 -44.47 25.84 40.97
N GLU A 430 -43.97 25.45 42.14
CA GLU A 430 -44.83 24.96 43.21
C GLU A 430 -45.84 26.05 43.58
N THR A 431 -47.12 25.71 43.39
CA THR A 431 -48.24 26.45 43.98
C THR A 431 -48.78 25.61 45.13
N LYS A 432 -48.85 26.24 46.31
CA LYS A 432 -49.67 26.01 47.51
C LYS A 432 -48.78 26.20 48.74
N GLY A 433 -49.23 26.83 49.82
CA GLY A 433 -50.57 27.22 50.25
C GLY A 433 -50.50 27.43 51.76
#